data_AF-W5NE56-F1
#
_entry.id   AF-W5NE56-F1
#
_cell.length_a   1.000
_cell.length_b   1.000
_cell.length_c   1.000
_cell.angle_alpha   90.00
_cell.angle_beta   90.00
_cell.angle_gamma   90.00
#
_symmetry.space_group_name_H-M   'P 1'
#
loop_
_entity.id
_entity.type
_entity.pdbx_description
1 polymer ?
#
loop_
_entity_poly.entity_id
_entity_poly.type
_entity_poly.pdbx_seq_one_letter_code
_entity_poly.pdbx_strand_id
1 'polypeptide(L)'
;DSSLQKILHELRDFRQDNKEQLADIKQELSKVNKRLDKAEGQIEEVETRILTDTVIKKLLQQQITLETKLTDQEGRLCQENIRIYGIPEESEGHCMVTFLENLLRGKLGLPKDVELGIERAHRALAPRPRGPDAKPRSIVAKFLSYKMKEDVLRKGWQMGWPWERPALKTAINKFPAMFKRI
;
A
#
# COMPACT_ATOMS: atom_id res chain seq x y z
N ASP A 1 41.56 3.73 85.81
CA ASP A 1 42.21 3.27 84.56
C ASP A 1 41.44 2.23 83.75
N SER A 2 41.02 1.09 84.29
CA SER A 2 40.37 0.02 83.50
C SER A 2 39.07 0.44 82.78
N SER A 3 38.21 1.24 83.41
CA SER A 3 36.94 1.70 82.84
C SER A 3 37.12 2.73 81.71
N LEU A 4 38.10 3.63 81.82
CA LEU A 4 38.43 4.60 80.78
C LEU A 4 39.00 3.90 79.52
N GLN A 5 39.84 2.88 79.73
CA GLN A 5 40.37 2.06 78.63
C GLN A 5 39.27 1.29 77.88
N LYS A 6 38.27 0.76 78.57
CA LYS A 6 37.11 0.11 77.94
C LYS A 6 36.33 1.08 77.05
N ILE A 7 36.00 2.27 77.54
CA ILE A 7 35.27 3.29 76.78
C ILE A 7 36.04 3.72 75.53
N LEU A 8 37.37 3.88 75.63
CA LEU A 8 38.22 4.21 74.48
C LEU A 8 38.29 3.09 73.45
N HIS A 9 38.21 1.82 73.89
CA HIS A 9 38.15 0.67 73.00
C HIS A 9 36.80 0.62 72.26
N GLU A 10 35.68 0.73 72.97
CA GLU A 10 34.33 0.77 72.39
C GLU A 10 34.16 1.93 71.40
N LEU A 11 34.70 3.12 71.70
CA LEU A 11 34.71 4.26 70.77
C LEU A 11 35.53 3.99 69.51
N ARG A 12 36.62 3.24 69.63
CA ARG A 12 37.45 2.85 68.49
C ARG A 12 36.71 1.86 67.61
N ASP A 13 36.07 0.87 68.22
CA ASP A 13 35.30 -0.15 67.53
C ASP A 13 34.08 0.48 66.83
N PHE A 14 33.32 1.35 67.52
CA PHE A 14 32.22 2.11 66.92
C PHE A 14 32.66 2.97 65.74
N ARG A 15 33.84 3.61 65.83
CA ARG A 15 34.40 4.38 64.70
C ARG A 15 34.77 3.49 63.52
N GLN A 16 35.29 2.30 63.79
CA GLN A 16 35.64 1.33 62.76
C GLN A 16 34.37 0.79 62.07
N ASP A 17 33.35 0.40 62.85
CA ASP A 17 32.07 -0.08 62.34
C ASP A 17 31.36 0.98 61.49
N ASN A 18 31.32 2.24 61.95
CA ASN A 18 30.74 3.33 61.15
C ASN A 18 31.51 3.56 59.85
N LYS A 19 32.83 3.43 59.87
CA LYS A 19 33.66 3.59 58.67
C LYS A 19 33.35 2.49 57.65
N GLU A 20 33.14 1.27 58.12
CA GLU A 20 32.75 0.13 57.29
C GLU A 20 31.33 0.30 56.73
N GLN A 21 30.36 0.66 57.57
CA GLN A 21 28.99 0.95 57.13
C GLN A 21 28.92 2.09 56.10
N LEU A 22 29.69 3.18 56.30
CA LEU A 22 29.77 4.27 55.33
C LEU A 22 30.41 3.82 54.00
N ALA A 23 31.38 2.90 54.04
CA ALA A 23 31.98 2.32 52.84
C ALA A 23 30.96 1.47 52.07
N ASP A 24 30.19 0.64 52.78
CA ASP A 24 29.13 -0.19 52.20
C ASP A 24 28.02 0.66 51.58
N ILE A 25 27.54 1.69 52.30
CA ILE A 25 26.55 2.64 51.79
C ILE A 25 27.07 3.29 50.50
N LYS A 26 28.33 3.75 50.50
CA LYS A 26 28.94 4.36 49.30
C LYS A 26 29.00 3.38 48.12
N GLN A 27 29.27 2.10 48.38
CA GLN A 27 29.28 1.08 47.35
C GLN A 27 27.87 0.83 46.80
N GLU A 28 26.87 0.71 47.66
CA GLU A 28 25.47 0.55 47.24
C GLU A 28 24.97 1.77 46.47
N LEU A 29 25.31 3.00 46.90
CA LEU A 29 24.99 4.24 46.19
C LEU A 29 25.60 4.24 44.77
N SER A 30 26.85 3.76 44.63
CA SER A 30 27.49 3.60 43.33
C SER A 30 26.76 2.58 42.45
N LYS A 31 26.29 1.47 43.02
CA LYS A 31 25.50 0.46 42.28
C LYS A 31 24.15 1.02 41.84
N VAL A 32 23.48 1.79 42.70
CA VAL A 32 22.19 2.43 42.40
C VAL A 32 22.35 3.45 41.28
N ASN A 33 23.37 4.32 41.33
CA ASN A 33 23.63 5.28 40.25
C ASN A 33 23.84 4.59 38.89
N LYS A 34 24.66 3.53 38.84
CA LYS A 34 24.85 2.76 37.60
C LYS A 34 23.56 2.14 37.06
N ARG A 35 22.67 1.70 37.95
CA ARG A 35 21.36 1.18 37.57
C ARG A 35 20.43 2.29 37.08
N LEU A 36 20.51 3.47 37.69
CA LEU A 36 19.76 4.65 37.29
C LEU A 36 20.20 5.11 35.89
N ASP A 37 21.50 5.29 35.65
CA ASP A 37 22.04 5.66 34.33
C ASP A 37 21.58 4.69 33.24
N LYS A 38 21.58 3.38 33.55
CA LYS A 38 21.09 2.35 32.62
C LYS A 38 19.59 2.47 32.37
N ALA A 39 18.79 2.74 33.41
CA ALA A 39 17.35 2.90 33.27
C ALA A 39 17.00 4.15 32.46
N GLU A 40 17.69 5.26 32.69
CA GLU A 40 17.53 6.51 31.94
C GLU A 40 17.85 6.31 30.44
N GLY A 41 18.96 5.64 30.12
CA GLY A 41 19.29 5.32 28.72
C GLY A 41 18.26 4.40 28.05
N GLN A 42 17.69 3.44 28.80
CA GLN A 42 16.60 2.59 28.28
C GLN A 42 15.32 3.38 28.03
N ILE A 43 15.00 4.36 28.88
CA ILE A 43 13.84 5.23 28.71
C ILE A 43 14.00 6.08 27.46
N GLU A 44 15.16 6.70 27.25
CA GLU A 44 15.45 7.49 26.06
C GLU A 44 15.32 6.66 24.76
N GLU A 45 15.83 5.43 24.76
CA GLU A 45 15.68 4.51 23.62
C GLU A 45 14.20 4.15 23.37
N VAL A 46 13.42 3.92 24.43
CA VAL A 46 11.98 3.60 24.28
C VAL A 46 11.20 4.82 23.79
N GLU A 47 11.46 6.01 24.30
CA GLU A 47 10.81 7.25 23.89
C GLU A 47 11.09 7.56 22.42
N THR A 48 12.35 7.45 21.99
CA THR A 48 12.73 7.63 20.59
C THR A 48 12.04 6.61 19.69
N ARG A 49 11.98 5.33 20.10
CA ARG A 49 11.24 4.29 19.36
C ARG A 49 9.74 4.59 19.26
N ILE A 50 9.09 5.00 20.35
CA ILE A 50 7.67 5.37 20.35
C ILE A 50 7.42 6.52 19.37
N LEU A 51 8.26 7.56 19.39
CA LEU A 51 8.16 8.67 18.46
C LEU A 51 8.27 8.18 17.01
N THR A 52 9.27 7.36 16.70
CA THR A 52 9.42 6.80 15.34
C THR A 52 8.21 5.97 14.91
N ASP A 53 7.68 5.11 15.78
CA ASP A 53 6.50 4.29 15.49
C ASP A 53 5.25 5.15 15.23
N THR A 54 5.06 6.26 15.95
CA THR A 54 3.92 7.15 15.73
C THR A 54 4.01 7.86 14.37
N VAL A 55 5.22 8.27 13.96
CA VAL A 55 5.46 8.87 12.64
C VAL A 55 5.21 7.84 11.54
N ILE A 56 5.75 6.63 11.69
CA ILE A 56 5.54 5.53 10.73
C ILE A 56 4.05 5.23 10.57
N LYS A 57 3.29 5.11 11.67
CA LYS A 57 1.84 4.89 11.63
C LYS A 57 1.10 6.00 10.87
N LYS A 58 1.46 7.27 11.10
CA LYS A 58 0.86 8.39 10.37
C LYS A 58 1.18 8.34 8.87
N LEU A 59 2.42 8.02 8.51
CA LEU A 59 2.83 7.88 7.11
C LEU A 59 2.08 6.75 6.41
N LEU A 60 1.94 5.58 7.06
CA LEU A 60 1.18 4.46 6.52
C LEU A 60 -0.30 4.83 6.29
N GLN A 61 -0.91 5.54 7.24
CA GLN A 61 -2.29 6.00 7.09
C GLN A 61 -2.45 6.98 5.92
N GLN A 62 -1.48 7.88 5.74
CA GLN A 62 -1.45 8.80 4.60
C GLN A 62 -1.27 8.04 3.29
N GLN A 63 -0.39 7.05 3.25
CA GLN A 63 -0.18 6.20 2.08
C GLN A 63 -1.48 5.49 1.66
N ILE A 64 -2.18 4.83 2.60
CA ILE A 64 -3.46 4.16 2.33
C ILE A 64 -4.49 5.16 1.79
N THR A 65 -4.53 6.36 2.37
CA THR A 65 -5.45 7.42 1.94
C THR A 65 -5.14 7.89 0.51
N LEU A 66 -3.86 8.06 0.18
CA LEU A 66 -3.43 8.46 -1.15
C LEU A 66 -3.70 7.36 -2.18
N GLU A 67 -3.42 6.11 -1.87
CA GLU A 67 -3.71 4.96 -2.73
C GLU A 67 -5.21 4.83 -3.02
N THR A 68 -6.05 5.05 -2.00
CA THR A 68 -7.51 5.06 -2.16
C THR A 68 -7.97 6.18 -3.09
N LYS A 69 -7.44 7.41 -2.90
CA LYS A 69 -7.77 8.56 -3.75
C LYS A 69 -7.30 8.36 -5.20
N LEU A 70 -6.12 7.78 -5.38
CA LEU A 70 -5.56 7.49 -6.70
C LEU A 70 -6.44 6.47 -7.42
N THR A 71 -6.81 5.37 -6.75
CA THR A 71 -7.69 4.33 -7.32
C THR A 71 -9.04 4.91 -7.73
N ASP A 72 -9.61 5.78 -6.90
CA ASP A 72 -10.88 6.46 -7.15
C ASP A 72 -10.79 7.45 -8.34
N GLN A 73 -9.69 8.21 -8.43
CA GLN A 73 -9.42 9.07 -9.59
C GLN A 73 -9.20 8.28 -10.88
N GLU A 74 -8.41 7.21 -10.85
CA GLU A 74 -8.22 6.31 -12.00
C GLU A 74 -9.54 5.70 -12.45
N GLY A 75 -10.38 5.27 -11.51
CA GLY A 75 -11.72 4.75 -11.76
C GLY A 75 -12.59 5.77 -12.51
N ARG A 76 -12.63 7.02 -12.04
CA ARG A 76 -13.38 8.10 -12.71
C ARG A 76 -12.84 8.43 -14.09
N LEU A 77 -11.52 8.53 -14.26
CA LEU A 77 -10.89 8.83 -15.55
C LEU A 77 -11.05 7.70 -16.57
N CYS A 78 -11.16 6.46 -16.10
CA CYS A 78 -11.35 5.29 -16.97
C CYS A 78 -12.82 4.87 -17.13
N GLN A 79 -13.76 5.56 -16.47
CA GLN A 79 -15.16 5.17 -16.44
C GLN A 79 -15.80 5.12 -17.84
N GLU A 80 -15.39 6.06 -18.70
CA GLU A 80 -15.84 6.20 -20.10
C GLU A 80 -15.03 5.35 -21.08
N ASN A 81 -13.96 4.71 -20.61
CA ASN A 81 -13.10 3.89 -21.45
C ASN A 81 -13.55 2.42 -21.42
N ILE A 82 -13.47 1.75 -22.57
CA ILE A 82 -13.57 0.29 -22.66
C ILE A 82 -12.30 -0.27 -23.29
N ARG A 83 -11.99 -1.51 -22.91
CA ARG A 83 -10.85 -2.25 -23.44
C ARG A 83 -11.33 -3.53 -24.10
N ILE A 84 -10.91 -3.74 -25.35
CA ILE A 84 -11.37 -4.83 -26.20
C ILE A 84 -10.17 -5.69 -26.58
N TYR A 85 -10.33 -6.99 -26.46
CA TYR A 85 -9.28 -7.97 -26.69
C TYR A 85 -9.61 -8.89 -27.86
N GLY A 86 -8.59 -9.56 -28.40
CA GLY A 86 -8.77 -10.61 -29.41
C GLY A 86 -9.04 -10.11 -30.82
N ILE A 87 -8.96 -8.81 -31.09
CA ILE A 87 -9.07 -8.26 -32.44
C ILE A 87 -7.71 -8.43 -33.15
N PRO A 88 -7.64 -9.13 -34.29
CA PRO A 88 -6.39 -9.31 -35.04
C PRO A 88 -5.74 -7.97 -35.37
N GLU A 89 -4.41 -7.90 -35.30
CA GLU A 89 -3.71 -6.69 -35.73
C GLU A 89 -3.86 -6.47 -37.24
N GLU A 90 -3.84 -5.21 -37.69
CA GLU A 90 -3.99 -4.78 -39.09
C GLU A 90 -5.39 -4.92 -39.69
N SER A 91 -6.35 -5.45 -38.95
CA SER A 91 -7.76 -5.53 -39.37
C SER A 91 -8.49 -4.17 -39.34
N GLU A 92 -7.89 -3.14 -38.75
CA GLU A 92 -8.58 -1.89 -38.42
C GLU A 92 -8.58 -0.85 -39.55
N GLY A 93 -7.74 -1.05 -40.56
CA GLY A 93 -7.57 -0.12 -41.67
C GLY A 93 -7.04 1.25 -41.23
N HIS A 94 -7.49 2.32 -41.90
CA HIS A 94 -6.97 3.68 -41.69
C HIS A 94 -7.59 4.39 -40.47
N CYS A 95 -8.83 4.08 -40.09
CA CYS A 95 -9.54 4.77 -39.01
C CYS A 95 -10.05 3.78 -37.95
N MET A 96 -9.39 3.80 -36.79
CA MET A 96 -9.71 2.93 -35.66
C MET A 96 -11.13 3.16 -35.12
N VAL A 97 -11.60 4.41 -35.13
CA VAL A 97 -12.94 4.78 -34.64
C VAL A 97 -14.01 4.16 -35.52
N THR A 98 -13.95 4.39 -36.84
CA THR A 98 -14.92 3.85 -37.81
C THR A 98 -14.91 2.32 -37.82
N PHE A 99 -13.72 1.71 -37.74
CA PHE A 99 -13.60 0.26 -37.59
C PHE A 99 -14.35 -0.25 -36.36
N LEU A 100 -14.11 0.39 -35.21
CA LEU A 100 -14.71 -0.05 -33.96
C LEU A 100 -16.23 0.16 -33.94
N GLU A 101 -16.74 1.26 -34.50
CA GLU A 101 -18.17 1.49 -34.63
C GLU A 101 -18.84 0.39 -35.47
N ASN A 102 -18.26 0.04 -36.61
CA ASN A 102 -18.76 -1.02 -37.48
C ASN A 102 -18.73 -2.38 -36.79
N LEU A 103 -17.64 -2.68 -36.07
CA LEU A 103 -17.49 -3.91 -35.30
C LEU A 103 -18.56 -4.02 -34.22
N LEU A 104 -18.76 -2.97 -33.42
CA LEU A 104 -19.74 -2.96 -32.35
C LEU A 104 -21.17 -3.06 -32.89
N ARG A 105 -21.50 -2.33 -33.96
CA ARG A 105 -22.82 -2.43 -34.60
C ARG A 105 -23.08 -3.83 -35.12
N GLY A 106 -22.12 -4.44 -35.82
CA GLY A 106 -22.27 -5.78 -36.38
C GLY A 106 -22.37 -6.87 -35.31
N LYS A 107 -21.61 -6.76 -34.22
CA LYS A 107 -21.60 -7.78 -33.16
C LYS A 107 -22.74 -7.63 -32.16
N LEU A 108 -23.17 -6.40 -31.87
CA LEU A 108 -24.21 -6.12 -30.88
C LEU A 108 -25.59 -5.89 -31.51
N GLY A 109 -25.70 -5.96 -32.84
CA GLY A 109 -26.96 -5.75 -33.56
C GLY A 109 -27.55 -4.36 -33.32
N LEU A 110 -26.69 -3.33 -33.25
CA LEU A 110 -27.15 -1.97 -32.96
C LEU A 110 -27.74 -1.31 -34.21
N PRO A 111 -28.85 -0.57 -34.09
CA PRO A 111 -29.43 0.18 -35.21
C PRO A 111 -28.42 1.19 -35.76
N LYS A 112 -28.48 1.48 -37.07
CA LYS A 112 -27.61 2.47 -37.72
C LYS A 112 -27.82 3.89 -37.16
N ASP A 113 -29.04 4.18 -36.72
CA ASP A 113 -29.43 5.52 -36.24
C ASP A 113 -28.91 5.82 -34.83
N VAL A 114 -28.44 4.81 -34.08
CA VAL A 114 -27.83 5.03 -32.77
C VAL A 114 -26.42 5.55 -32.96
N GLU A 115 -26.13 6.74 -32.44
CA GLU A 115 -24.78 7.28 -32.38
C GLU A 115 -24.02 6.64 -31.21
N LEU A 116 -22.88 6.03 -31.49
CA LEU A 116 -22.04 5.40 -30.46
C LEU A 116 -21.18 6.43 -29.70
N GLY A 117 -20.89 7.57 -30.32
CA GLY A 117 -20.15 8.66 -29.69
C GLY A 117 -18.76 8.22 -29.23
N ILE A 118 -17.99 7.55 -30.08
CA ILE A 118 -16.61 7.16 -29.76
C ILE A 118 -15.68 8.34 -30.04
N GLU A 119 -15.17 8.98 -28.99
CA GLU A 119 -14.27 10.13 -29.09
C GLU A 119 -12.90 9.74 -29.65
N ARG A 120 -12.35 8.63 -29.15
CA ARG A 120 -11.02 8.15 -29.51
C ARG A 120 -10.94 6.64 -29.39
N ALA A 121 -10.30 6.00 -30.36
CA ALA A 121 -9.95 4.59 -30.30
C ALA A 121 -8.51 4.39 -30.76
N HIS A 122 -7.76 3.56 -30.03
CA HIS A 122 -6.37 3.23 -30.36
C HIS A 122 -5.97 1.87 -29.78
N ARG A 123 -4.92 1.26 -30.34
CA ARG A 123 -4.29 0.09 -29.71
C ARG A 123 -3.52 0.52 -28.47
N ALA A 124 -3.45 -0.36 -27.47
CA ALA A 124 -2.64 -0.14 -26.29
C ALA A 124 -1.17 0.12 -26.66
N LEU A 125 -0.52 1.00 -25.88
CA LEU A 125 0.89 1.39 -26.01
C LEU A 125 1.87 0.29 -25.57
N ALA A 126 1.59 -0.96 -25.94
CA ALA A 126 2.49 -2.09 -25.77
C ALA A 126 3.30 -2.33 -27.05
N PRO A 127 4.50 -2.93 -26.96
CA PRO A 127 5.25 -3.38 -28.12
C PRO A 127 4.38 -4.28 -29.02
N ARG A 128 4.55 -4.14 -30.32
CA ARG A 128 3.83 -4.96 -31.29
C ARG A 128 4.22 -6.44 -31.09
N PRO A 129 3.25 -7.34 -30.89
CA PRO A 129 3.52 -8.78 -30.77
C PRO A 129 4.21 -9.28 -32.04
N ARG A 130 5.27 -10.09 -31.87
CA ARG A 130 6.03 -10.68 -32.98
C ARG A 130 5.74 -12.17 -33.00
N GLY A 131 5.02 -12.62 -34.02
CA GLY A 131 4.71 -14.03 -34.24
C GLY A 131 3.21 -14.30 -34.44
N PRO A 132 2.86 -15.35 -35.20
CA PRO A 132 1.47 -15.68 -35.53
C PRO A 132 0.62 -16.10 -34.31
N ASP A 133 1.24 -16.64 -33.25
CA ASP A 133 0.55 -17.09 -32.02
C ASP A 133 0.55 -16.04 -30.90
N ALA A 134 1.11 -14.85 -31.13
CA ALA A 134 1.21 -13.84 -30.09
C ALA A 134 -0.13 -13.09 -29.92
N LYS A 135 -0.58 -12.91 -28.66
CA LYS A 135 -1.87 -12.25 -28.35
C LYS A 135 -1.88 -10.81 -28.92
N PRO A 136 -2.88 -10.45 -29.75
CA PRO A 136 -3.00 -9.09 -30.28
C PRO A 136 -3.15 -8.05 -29.17
N ARG A 137 -2.63 -6.83 -29.40
CA ARG A 137 -2.78 -5.73 -28.44
C ARG A 137 -4.25 -5.37 -28.26
N SER A 138 -4.69 -5.10 -27.05
CA SER A 138 -6.06 -4.63 -26.83
C SER A 138 -6.31 -3.27 -27.50
N ILE A 139 -7.54 -3.02 -27.94
CA ILE A 139 -8.01 -1.69 -28.32
C ILE A 139 -8.57 -1.00 -27.08
N VAL A 140 -8.20 0.26 -26.87
CA VAL A 140 -8.78 1.15 -25.87
C VAL A 140 -9.62 2.19 -26.59
N ALA A 141 -10.89 2.29 -26.21
CA ALA A 141 -11.83 3.24 -26.78
C ALA A 141 -12.47 4.10 -25.69
N LYS A 142 -12.53 5.41 -25.92
CA LYS A 142 -13.19 6.38 -25.06
C LYS A 142 -14.52 6.79 -25.68
N PHE A 143 -15.58 6.74 -24.88
CA PHE A 143 -16.92 7.18 -25.26
C PHE A 143 -17.17 8.59 -24.74
N LEU A 144 -17.93 9.39 -25.47
CA LEU A 144 -18.41 10.70 -25.06
C LEU A 144 -19.49 10.61 -23.97
N SER A 145 -20.17 9.47 -23.87
CA SER A 145 -21.26 9.24 -22.93
C SER A 145 -21.06 7.95 -22.15
N TYR A 146 -20.93 8.08 -20.83
CA TYR A 146 -20.89 6.94 -19.91
C TYR A 146 -22.09 6.01 -20.10
N LYS A 147 -23.29 6.56 -20.29
CA LYS A 147 -24.52 5.76 -20.47
C LYS A 147 -24.42 4.86 -21.71
N MET A 148 -23.99 5.43 -22.84
CA MET A 148 -23.82 4.68 -24.09
C MET A 148 -22.79 3.55 -23.92
N LYS A 149 -21.66 3.86 -23.28
CA LYS A 149 -20.63 2.88 -22.96
C LYS A 149 -21.15 1.72 -22.11
N GLU A 150 -21.94 2.00 -21.06
CA GLU A 150 -22.52 0.97 -20.21
C GLU A 150 -23.53 0.10 -20.98
N ASP A 151 -24.34 0.69 -21.86
CA ASP A 151 -25.29 -0.07 -22.66
C ASP A 151 -24.60 -0.96 -23.71
N VAL A 152 -23.51 -0.49 -24.31
CA VAL A 152 -22.63 -1.30 -25.17
C VAL A 152 -22.04 -2.48 -24.38
N LEU A 153 -21.51 -2.23 -23.19
CA LEU A 153 -20.98 -3.30 -22.33
C LEU A 153 -22.05 -4.31 -21.92
N ARG A 154 -23.22 -3.83 -21.51
CA ARG A 154 -24.35 -4.66 -21.08
C ARG A 154 -24.81 -5.60 -22.20
N LYS A 155 -25.03 -5.05 -23.40
CA LYS A 155 -25.38 -5.86 -24.59
C LYS A 155 -24.26 -6.82 -24.96
N GLY A 156 -23.01 -6.37 -24.83
CA GLY A 156 -21.84 -7.18 -25.04
C GLY A 156 -21.77 -8.41 -24.15
N TRP A 157 -22.11 -8.29 -22.86
CA TRP A 157 -22.18 -9.42 -21.93
C TRP A 157 -23.34 -10.36 -22.23
N GLN A 158 -24.51 -9.84 -22.63
CA GLN A 158 -25.66 -10.67 -23.00
C GLN A 158 -25.35 -11.57 -24.21
N MET A 159 -24.55 -11.08 -25.16
CA MET A 159 -24.15 -11.82 -26.36
C MET A 159 -22.98 -12.79 -26.13
N GLY A 160 -22.49 -12.94 -24.89
CA GLY A 160 -21.34 -13.81 -24.58
C GLY A 160 -20.04 -13.39 -25.26
N TRP A 161 -19.94 -12.12 -25.66
CA TRP A 161 -18.73 -11.60 -26.29
C TRP A 161 -17.59 -11.56 -25.25
N PRO A 162 -16.35 -11.96 -25.61
CA PRO A 162 -15.22 -11.98 -24.69
C PRO A 162 -14.71 -10.56 -24.44
N TRP A 163 -15.51 -9.76 -23.74
CA TRP A 163 -14.99 -8.66 -22.95
C TRP A 163 -14.24 -9.33 -21.82
N GLU A 164 -12.93 -9.53 -21.99
CA GLU A 164 -12.08 -9.36 -20.83
C GLU A 164 -12.44 -7.96 -20.33
N ARG A 165 -13.26 -7.87 -19.27
CA ARG A 165 -12.92 -6.90 -18.23
C ARG A 165 -11.40 -7.11 -18.13
N PRO A 166 -10.51 -6.10 -18.32
CA PRO A 166 -9.21 -6.26 -17.69
C PRO A 166 -9.64 -6.65 -16.30
N ALA A 167 -9.36 -7.90 -15.93
CA ALA A 167 -9.89 -8.37 -14.68
C ALA A 167 -9.48 -7.22 -13.76
N LEU A 168 -10.42 -6.73 -12.99
CA LEU A 168 -10.01 -6.56 -11.64
C LEU A 168 -9.48 -7.98 -11.26
N LYS A 169 -8.25 -8.37 -11.65
CA LYS A 169 -7.11 -8.21 -10.78
C LYS A 169 -7.43 -6.96 -9.98
N THR A 170 -8.35 -7.08 -9.02
CA THR A 170 -7.92 -7.28 -7.67
C THR A 170 -6.39 -7.21 -7.61
N ALA A 171 -5.92 -5.98 -7.76
CA ALA A 171 -4.91 -5.40 -6.91
C ALA A 171 -5.40 -5.40 -5.44
N ILE A 172 -6.35 -6.26 -5.06
CA ILE A 172 -6.43 -6.91 -3.76
C ILE A 172 -5.18 -7.77 -3.50
N ASN A 173 -4.38 -8.17 -4.50
CA ASN A 173 -3.11 -8.88 -4.22
C ASN A 173 -1.91 -8.28 -4.95
N LYS A 174 -1.42 -7.15 -4.44
CA LYS A 174 0.01 -6.83 -4.43
C LYS A 174 0.50 -6.67 -2.99
N PHE A 175 0.22 -7.63 -2.11
CA PHE A 175 1.13 -8.02 -1.02
C PHE A 175 0.74 -9.46 -0.58
N PRO A 176 1.71 -10.36 -0.32
CA PRO A 176 1.42 -11.71 0.12
C PRO A 176 0.90 -11.68 1.56
N ALA A 177 -0.07 -12.57 1.81
CA ALA A 177 -0.41 -13.15 3.11
C ALA A 177 0.47 -12.71 4.29
N MET A 178 -0.01 -11.75 5.09
CA MET A 178 0.28 -11.67 6.51
C MET A 178 -0.95 -11.14 7.23
N PHE A 179 -1.26 -11.78 8.36
CA PHE A 179 -2.42 -11.61 9.24
C PHE A 179 -3.67 -12.45 8.94
N LYS A 180 -3.59 -13.71 9.38
CA LYS A 180 -4.72 -14.50 9.91
C LYS A 180 -5.36 -13.82 11.13
N ARG A 181 -6.68 -13.94 11.23
CA ARG A 181 -7.53 -14.00 12.44
C ARG A 181 -8.69 -14.92 12.03
N ILE A 182 -9.04 -16.05 12.64
CA ILE A 182 -8.78 -16.70 13.93
C ILE A 182 -8.31 -18.13 13.65
#